data_AF-A0A9D3Q3P7-F1
#
_entry.id   AF-A0A9D3Q3P7-F1
#
_cell.length_a   1.000
_cell.length_b   1.000
_cell.length_c   1.000
_cell.angle_alpha   90.00
_cell.angle_beta   90.00
_cell.angle_gamma   90.00
#
_symmetry.space_group_name_H-M   'P 1'
#
loop_
_entity.id
_entity.type
_entity.pdbx_description
1 polymer ?
#
loop_
_entity_poly.entity_id
_entity_poly.type
_entity_poly.pdbx_seq_one_letter_code
_entity_poly.pdbx_strand_id
1 'polypeptide(L)'
;MTVDFEECIKDSPRFRANIDEVETEVVEIEAKLDKLVKLCSGMIEAGKAYISANKLFVNGIRDLSQQCKKDEMISECLEKCGDSLQEIVNYHMILFDQAQRSVKQQLHNFVKE
;
A
#
# COMPACT_ATOMS: atom_id res chain seq x y z
N MET A 1 14.91 17.44 -18.60
CA MET A 1 15.10 18.18 -19.86
C MET A 1 14.49 19.56 -19.67
N THR A 2 15.22 20.66 -19.86
CA THR A 2 14.67 22.02 -19.70
C THR A 2 14.34 22.59 -21.07
N VAL A 3 13.08 22.96 -21.27
CA VAL A 3 12.60 23.60 -22.50
C VAL A 3 13.24 24.99 -22.59
N ASP A 4 13.98 25.25 -23.67
CA ASP A 4 14.65 26.55 -23.89
C ASP A 4 13.62 27.61 -24.29
N PHE A 5 13.58 28.70 -23.53
CA PHE A 5 12.63 29.79 -23.70
C PHE A 5 12.85 30.53 -25.03
N GLU A 6 14.07 30.57 -25.55
CA GLU A 6 14.36 31.23 -26.82
C GLU A 6 13.81 30.43 -28.02
N GLU A 7 13.91 29.10 -27.95
CA GLU A 7 13.35 28.19 -28.96
C GLU A 7 11.81 28.13 -28.89
N CYS A 8 11.23 28.34 -27.70
CA CYS A 8 9.79 28.49 -27.49
C CYS A 8 9.23 29.68 -28.28
N ILE A 9 9.91 30.84 -28.24
CA ILE A 9 9.48 32.03 -29.00
C ILE A 9 9.56 31.79 -30.51
N LYS A 10 10.54 30.99 -30.96
CA LYS A 10 10.78 30.72 -32.39
C LYS A 10 9.84 29.66 -32.98
N ASP A 11 9.10 28.92 -32.16
CA ASP A 11 8.30 27.75 -32.56
C ASP A 11 9.05 26.82 -33.54
N SER A 12 10.32 26.56 -33.22
CA SER A 12 11.19 25.82 -34.14
C SER A 12 10.71 24.36 -34.27
N PRO A 13 10.95 23.69 -35.42
CA PRO A 13 10.66 22.26 -35.55
C PRO A 13 11.32 21.40 -34.44
N ARG A 14 12.50 21.84 -33.96
CA ARG A 14 13.21 21.20 -32.86
C ARG A 14 12.50 21.41 -31.52
N PHE A 15 12.01 22.62 -31.25
CA PHE A 15 11.19 22.90 -30.08
C PHE A 15 9.95 22.00 -30.03
N ARG A 16 9.22 21.91 -31.15
CA ARG A 16 8.02 21.05 -31.25
C ARG A 16 8.34 19.58 -31.01
N ALA A 17 9.42 19.05 -31.59
CA ALA A 17 9.86 17.67 -31.34
C ALA A 17 10.20 17.42 -29.86
N ASN A 18 10.86 18.36 -29.18
CA ASN A 18 11.17 18.25 -27.76
C ASN A 18 9.89 18.29 -26.89
N ILE A 19 8.89 19.11 -27.26
CA ILE A 19 7.59 19.12 -26.59
C ILE A 19 6.89 17.76 -26.75
N ASP A 20 6.81 17.24 -27.98
CA ASP A 20 6.16 15.94 -28.26
C ASP A 20 6.83 14.80 -27.45
N GLU A 21 8.16 14.83 -27.30
CA GLU A 21 8.91 13.86 -26.49
C GLU A 21 8.55 13.99 -25.00
N VAL A 22 8.58 15.21 -24.44
CA VAL A 22 8.23 15.45 -23.03
C VAL A 22 6.76 15.09 -22.75
N GLU A 23 5.84 15.42 -23.65
CA GLU A 23 4.43 15.05 -23.52
C GLU A 23 4.25 13.53 -23.49
N THR A 24 4.98 12.81 -24.34
CA THR A 24 4.97 11.34 -24.37
C THR A 24 5.50 10.76 -23.05
N GLU A 25 6.61 11.30 -22.53
CA GLU A 25 7.17 10.88 -21.23
C GLU A 25 6.18 11.12 -20.07
N VAL A 26 5.50 12.28 -20.06
CA VAL A 26 4.51 12.62 -19.03
C VAL A 26 3.34 11.63 -19.04
N VAL A 27 2.79 11.32 -20.22
CA VAL A 27 1.70 10.35 -20.37
C VAL A 27 2.13 8.95 -19.89
N GLU A 28 3.37 8.54 -20.20
CA GLU A 28 3.89 7.25 -19.74
C GLU A 28 4.04 7.20 -18.21
N ILE A 29 4.53 8.29 -17.60
CA ILE A 29 4.65 8.42 -16.14
C ILE A 29 3.26 8.38 -15.48
N GLU A 30 2.28 9.11 -16.03
CA GLU A 30 0.91 9.12 -15.52
C GLU A 30 0.31 7.71 -15.51
N ALA A 31 0.46 6.97 -16.61
CA ALA A 31 -0.01 5.59 -16.72
C ALA A 31 0.67 4.65 -15.71
N LYS A 32 1.98 4.84 -15.46
CA LYS A 32 2.71 4.06 -14.44
C LYS A 32 2.27 4.40 -13.02
N LEU A 33 1.99 5.67 -12.73
CA LEU A 33 1.49 6.11 -11.42
C LEU A 33 0.09 5.56 -11.13
N ASP A 34 -0.84 5.63 -12.10
CA ASP A 34 -2.18 5.05 -11.96
C ASP A 34 -2.11 3.52 -11.72
N LYS A 35 -1.25 2.82 -12.47
CA LYS A 35 -1.00 1.39 -12.24
C LYS A 35 -0.48 1.11 -10.83
N LEU A 36 0.44 1.91 -10.30
CA LEU A 36 0.98 1.76 -8.95
C LEU A 36 -0.12 1.95 -7.88
N VAL A 37 -0.98 2.95 -8.03
CA VAL A 37 -2.12 3.20 -7.13
C VAL A 37 -3.10 2.02 -7.13
N LYS A 38 -3.39 1.44 -8.30
CA LYS A 38 -4.23 0.25 -8.44
C LYS A 38 -3.61 -0.96 -7.76
N LEU A 39 -2.32 -1.21 -7.96
CA LEU A 39 -1.60 -2.32 -7.32
C LEU A 39 -1.58 -2.17 -5.79
N CYS A 40 -1.33 -0.95 -5.28
CA CYS A 40 -1.38 -0.67 -3.85
C CYS A 40 -2.78 -0.92 -3.27
N SER A 41 -3.84 -0.52 -3.99
CA SER A 41 -5.22 -0.77 -3.58
C SER A 41 -5.52 -2.27 -3.48
N GLY A 42 -5.14 -3.06 -4.49
CA GLY A 42 -5.31 -4.51 -4.46
C GLY A 42 -4.53 -5.19 -3.34
N MET A 43 -3.29 -4.75 -3.07
CA MET A 43 -2.48 -5.22 -1.94
C MET A 43 -3.19 -4.96 -0.60
N ILE A 44 -3.75 -3.77 -0.40
CA ILE A 44 -4.48 -3.40 0.83
C ILE A 44 -5.74 -4.27 1.00
N GLU A 45 -6.49 -4.50 -0.08
CA GLU A 45 -7.70 -5.33 -0.04
C GLU A 45 -7.39 -6.79 0.32
N ALA A 46 -6.39 -7.39 -0.33
CA ALA A 46 -5.91 -8.72 0.01
C ALA A 46 -5.38 -8.78 1.46
N GLY A 47 -4.65 -7.75 1.88
CA GLY A 47 -4.17 -7.60 3.24
C GLY A 47 -5.27 -7.54 4.30
N LYS A 48 -6.39 -6.84 4.01
CA LYS A 48 -7.56 -6.79 4.91
C LYS A 48 -8.20 -8.16 5.09
N ALA A 49 -8.33 -8.94 4.01
CA ALA A 49 -8.82 -10.32 4.09
C ALA A 49 -7.89 -11.20 4.93
N TYR A 50 -6.58 -11.09 4.72
CA TYR A 50 -5.57 -11.78 5.53
C TYR A 50 -5.63 -11.42 7.02
N ILE A 51 -5.76 -10.14 7.35
CA ILE A 51 -5.94 -9.69 8.74
C ILE A 51 -7.21 -10.26 9.35
N SER A 52 -8.32 -10.28 8.60
CA SER A 52 -9.58 -10.86 9.08
C SER A 52 -9.42 -12.34 9.42
N ALA A 53 -8.77 -13.11 8.54
CA ALA A 53 -8.46 -14.52 8.80
C ALA A 53 -7.54 -14.70 10.03
N ASN A 54 -6.50 -13.86 10.18
CA ASN A 54 -5.63 -13.92 11.36
C ASN A 54 -6.36 -13.61 12.66
N LYS A 55 -7.26 -12.62 12.68
CA LYS A 55 -8.06 -12.32 13.87
C LYS A 55 -8.90 -13.52 14.30
N LEU A 56 -9.52 -14.23 13.35
CA LEU A 56 -10.27 -15.46 13.64
C LEU A 56 -9.36 -16.55 14.19
N PHE A 57 -8.18 -16.74 13.61
CA PHE A 57 -7.21 -17.72 14.09
C PHE A 57 -6.73 -17.41 15.51
N VAL A 58 -6.37 -16.15 15.80
CA VAL A 58 -5.98 -15.71 17.15
C VAL A 58 -7.09 -15.94 18.16
N ASN A 59 -8.35 -15.68 17.80
CA ASN A 59 -9.49 -15.98 18.66
C ASN A 59 -9.59 -17.49 18.94
N GLY A 60 -9.41 -18.35 17.93
CA GLY A 60 -9.37 -19.80 18.13
C GLY A 60 -8.25 -20.27 19.07
N ILE A 61 -7.08 -19.64 19.01
CA ILE A 61 -5.98 -19.90 19.97
C ILE A 61 -6.41 -19.52 21.39
N ARG A 62 -7.04 -18.35 21.57
CA ARG A 62 -7.53 -17.89 22.88
C ARG A 62 -8.62 -18.80 23.43
N ASP A 63 -9.55 -19.25 22.59
CA ASP A 63 -10.60 -20.21 22.98
C ASP A 63 -9.97 -21.53 23.45
N LEU A 64 -8.97 -22.05 22.73
CA LEU A 64 -8.26 -23.26 23.13
C LEU A 64 -7.49 -23.08 24.45
N SER A 65 -6.79 -21.95 24.61
CA SER A 65 -6.12 -21.59 25.87
C SER A 65 -7.10 -21.66 27.05
N GLN A 66 -8.30 -21.11 26.88
CA GLN A 66 -9.34 -21.13 27.91
C GLN A 66 -9.83 -22.55 28.26
N GLN A 67 -9.91 -23.46 27.28
CA GLN A 67 -10.24 -24.87 27.54
C GLN A 67 -9.11 -25.60 28.27
N CYS A 68 -7.86 -25.20 28.02
CA CYS A 68 -6.67 -25.78 28.62
C CYS A 68 -6.30 -25.19 29.99
N LYS A 69 -7.15 -24.38 30.65
CA LYS A 69 -6.84 -23.71 31.94
C LYS A 69 -6.34 -24.61 33.07
N LYS A 70 -6.61 -25.92 33.04
CA LYS A 70 -6.10 -26.88 34.02
C LYS A 70 -4.64 -27.28 33.77
N ASP A 71 -4.17 -27.09 32.55
CA ASP A 71 -2.78 -27.26 32.14
C ASP A 71 -2.17 -25.87 31.94
N GLU A 72 -1.57 -25.35 33.01
CA GLU A 72 -1.04 -23.99 33.06
C GLU A 72 0.02 -23.74 32.00
N MET A 73 0.89 -24.73 31.75
CA MET A 73 1.95 -24.63 30.75
C MET A 73 1.38 -24.48 29.33
N ILE A 74 0.38 -25.30 28.98
CA ILE A 74 -0.28 -25.20 27.66
C ILE A 74 -1.07 -23.91 27.55
N SER A 75 -1.83 -23.54 28.58
CA SER A 75 -2.64 -22.32 28.60
C SER A 75 -1.78 -21.07 28.39
N GLU A 76 -0.68 -20.95 29.12
CA GLU A 76 0.25 -19.81 29.03
C GLU A 76 0.95 -19.75 27.66
N CYS A 77 1.34 -20.90 27.10
CA CYS A 77 1.94 -20.98 25.77
C CYS A 77 0.98 -20.45 24.68
N LEU A 78 -0.28 -20.88 24.73
CA LEU A 78 -1.30 -20.45 23.79
C LEU A 78 -1.64 -18.96 23.95
N GLU A 79 -1.69 -18.46 25.18
CA GLU A 79 -1.95 -17.04 25.46
C GLU A 79 -0.83 -16.15 24.89
N LYS A 80 0.44 -16.48 25.16
CA LYS A 80 1.61 -15.79 24.58
C LYS A 80 1.62 -15.84 23.06
N CYS A 81 1.24 -16.97 22.47
CA CYS A 81 1.14 -17.12 21.02
C CYS A 81 0.03 -16.21 20.45
N GLY A 82 -1.14 -16.19 21.08
CA GLY A 82 -2.25 -15.33 20.70
C GLY A 82 -1.89 -13.84 20.77
N ASP A 83 -1.18 -13.42 21.81
CA ASP A 83 -0.76 -12.02 21.97
C ASP A 83 0.30 -11.61 20.94
N SER A 84 1.29 -12.47 20.69
CA SER A 84 2.31 -12.22 19.66
C SER A 84 1.68 -12.07 18.26
N LEU A 85 0.70 -12.92 17.93
CA LEU A 85 -0.02 -12.83 16.65
C LEU A 85 -0.94 -11.60 16.60
N GLN A 86 -1.52 -11.19 17.74
CA GLN A 86 -2.31 -9.98 17.83
C GLN A 86 -1.48 -8.73 17.54
N GLU A 87 -0.23 -8.68 18.02
CA GLU A 87 0.71 -7.59 17.69
C GLU A 87 1.01 -7.54 16.20
N ILE A 88 1.27 -8.68 15.56
CA ILE A 88 1.49 -8.76 14.10
C ILE A 88 0.27 -8.21 13.34
N VAL A 89 -0.94 -8.57 13.78
CA VAL A 89 -2.19 -8.03 13.21
C VAL A 89 -2.25 -6.50 13.34
N ASN A 90 -1.84 -5.96 14.49
CA ASN A 90 -1.82 -4.51 14.72
C ASN A 90 -0.80 -3.79 13.81
N TYR A 91 0.41 -4.34 13.66
CA TYR A 91 1.41 -3.79 12.74
C TYR A 91 0.95 -3.78 11.29
N HIS A 92 0.31 -4.86 10.82
CA HIS A 92 -0.26 -4.88 9.47
C HIS A 92 -1.39 -3.86 9.28
N MET A 93 -2.23 -3.61 10.30
CA MET A 93 -3.24 -2.56 10.22
C MET A 93 -2.62 -1.17 10.04
N ILE A 94 -1.54 -0.86 10.77
CA ILE A 94 -0.80 0.40 10.64
C ILE A 94 -0.17 0.52 9.25
N LEU A 95 0.48 -0.54 8.78
CA LEU A 95 1.11 -0.58 7.45
C LEU A 95 0.08 -0.28 6.35
N PHE A 96 -1.09 -0.91 6.38
CA PHE A 96 -2.11 -0.70 5.35
C PHE A 96 -2.75 0.68 5.41
N ASP A 97 -2.92 1.22 6.61
CA ASP A 97 -3.39 2.59 6.80
C ASP A 97 -2.40 3.62 6.24
N GLN A 98 -1.10 3.42 6.50
CA GLN A 98 -0.03 4.25 5.91
C GLN A 98 0.04 4.12 4.39
N ALA A 99 -0.02 2.89 3.85
CA ALA A 99 -0.06 2.67 2.41
C ALA A 99 -1.27 3.34 1.75
N GLN A 100 -2.44 3.29 2.39
CA GLN A 100 -3.65 3.93 1.89
C GLN A 100 -3.51 5.46 1.82
N ARG A 101 -2.93 6.10 2.84
CA ARG A 101 -2.73 7.55 2.84
C ARG A 101 -1.61 7.99 1.90
N SER A 102 -0.43 7.40 2.05
CA SER A 102 0.79 7.89 1.37
C SER A 102 0.89 7.45 -0.08
N VAL A 103 0.38 6.28 -0.45
CA VAL A 103 0.46 5.79 -1.83
C VAL A 103 -0.86 6.05 -2.53
N LYS A 104 -1.96 5.49 -2.02
CA LYS A 104 -3.24 5.59 -2.72
C LYS A 104 -3.74 7.02 -2.78
N GLN A 105 -3.76 7.78 -1.68
CA GLN A 105 -4.35 9.12 -1.69
C GLN A 105 -3.40 10.18 -2.27
N GLN A 106 -2.14 10.25 -1.83
CA GLN A 106 -1.22 11.28 -2.33
C GLN A 106 -0.90 11.13 -3.82
N LEU A 107 -0.63 9.92 -4.32
CA LEU A 107 -0.36 9.74 -5.75
C LEU A 107 -1.63 9.91 -6.60
N HIS A 108 -2.81 9.52 -6.08
CA HIS A 108 -4.06 9.77 -6.79
C HIS A 108 -4.35 11.26 -6.93
N ASN A 109 -4.12 12.03 -5.87
CA ASN A 109 -4.26 13.48 -5.93
C ASN A 109 -3.24 14.08 -6.89
N PHE A 110 -1.96 13.71 -6.80
CA PHE A 110 -0.92 14.21 -7.71
C PHE A 110 -1.19 13.95 -9.21
N VAL A 111 -1.87 12.84 -9.53
CA VAL A 111 -2.21 12.50 -10.93
C VAL A 111 -3.48 13.23 -11.40
N LYS A 112 -4.40 13.56 -10.49
CA LYS A 112 -5.72 14.12 -10.85
C LYS A 112 -5.88 15.61 -10.61
N GLU A 113 -5.12 16.18 -9.68
CA GLU A 113 -5.07 17.59 -9.30
C GLU A 113 -3.82 18.24 -9.88
#